data_AF-A0A1A8X7L5-F1
#
_entry.id   AF-A0A1A8X7L5-F1
#
_cell.length_a   1.000
_cell.length_b   1.000
_cell.length_c   1.000
_cell.angle_alpha   90.00
_cell.angle_beta   90.00
_cell.angle_gamma   90.00
#
_symmetry.space_group_name_H-M   'P 1'
#
loop_
_entity.id
_entity.type
_entity.pdbx_description
1 polymer ?
#
loop_
_entity_poly.entity_id
_entity_poly.type
_entity_poly.pdbx_seq_one_letter_code
_entity_poly.pdbx_strand_id
1 'polypeptide(L)'
;MENRVMILKDNLEAFKINLLLNNSVGPCEYCSSCVVANEQVRNEPWFKFVCYQFARNVEYIYGLIRINTGFKEKRCNTLSYWIHDKVTNIYNNPSIKRGNVNIITEILKVWKEINSKKFKDRSDICELPTEESTKDLNKMKRKKIMSDYCEDYDELRISLTKPYTTNCNIYYDYFKERFLEFREIAAEHNAECLGISNCSRFCENYDPDDILKKSKCEVIEILKEKKEYIKKDECDALTQRAVSEVKIEPKELPNPEFTFSDNRAIILILFSLWGIFLTFLFLYK
;
A
#
# COMPACT_ATOMS: atom_id res chain seq x y z
N MET A 1 -5.86 -10.14 -6.08
CA MET A 1 -4.94 -9.01 -5.87
C MET A 1 -5.10 -8.40 -4.48
N GLU A 2 -6.34 -8.15 -4.03
CA GLU A 2 -6.64 -7.59 -2.70
C GLU A 2 -6.07 -8.41 -1.53
N ASN A 3 -6.20 -9.75 -1.58
CA ASN A 3 -5.65 -10.63 -0.53
C ASN A 3 -4.11 -10.52 -0.40
N ARG A 4 -3.38 -10.47 -1.54
CA ARG A 4 -1.91 -10.29 -1.56
C ARG A 4 -1.50 -9.00 -0.88
N VAL A 5 -2.17 -7.89 -1.21
CA VAL A 5 -1.86 -6.57 -0.63
C VAL A 5 -2.13 -6.55 0.88
N MET A 6 -3.25 -7.14 1.33
CA MET A 6 -3.59 -7.21 2.75
C MET A 6 -2.54 -8.01 3.55
N ILE A 7 -2.19 -9.20 3.08
CA ILE A 7 -1.19 -10.06 3.73
C ILE A 7 0.16 -9.37 3.85
N LEU A 8 0.65 -8.75 2.76
CA LEU A 8 1.94 -8.05 2.79
C LEU A 8 1.89 -6.80 3.69
N LYS A 9 0.79 -6.04 3.65
CA LYS A 9 0.59 -4.86 4.52
C LYS A 9 0.60 -5.21 6.00
N ASP A 10 0.05 -6.35 6.38
CA ASP A 10 -0.08 -6.71 7.79
C ASP A 10 1.24 -7.21 8.39
N ASN A 11 2.19 -7.66 7.56
CA ASN A 11 3.41 -8.33 8.01
C ASN A 11 4.71 -7.62 7.61
N LEU A 12 4.69 -6.72 6.61
CA LEU A 12 5.88 -6.05 6.10
C LEU A 12 5.78 -4.53 6.30
N GLU A 13 6.64 -3.98 7.15
CA GLU A 13 6.54 -2.60 7.60
C GLU A 13 6.89 -1.59 6.50
N ALA A 14 7.91 -1.85 5.68
CA ALA A 14 8.25 -0.94 4.58
C ALA A 14 7.14 -0.96 3.51
N PHE A 15 6.59 -2.13 3.18
CA PHE A 15 5.43 -2.26 2.30
C PHE A 15 4.22 -1.49 2.83
N LYS A 16 3.88 -1.67 4.10
CA LYS A 16 2.76 -0.99 4.78
C LYS A 16 2.90 0.53 4.75
N ILE A 17 4.07 1.06 5.07
CA ILE A 17 4.33 2.50 5.04
C ILE A 17 4.14 3.04 3.61
N ASN A 18 4.72 2.37 2.62
CA ASN A 18 4.58 2.75 1.21
C ASN A 18 3.12 2.78 0.74
N LEU A 19 2.32 1.82 1.17
CA LEU A 19 0.90 1.76 0.89
C LEU A 19 0.16 2.95 1.54
N LEU A 20 0.41 3.19 2.83
CA LEU A 20 -0.26 4.26 3.59
C LEU A 20 0.08 5.66 3.06
N LEU A 21 1.34 5.92 2.69
CA LEU A 21 1.74 7.21 2.12
C LEU A 21 1.02 7.51 0.80
N ASN A 22 0.67 6.48 0.03
CA ASN A 22 -0.02 6.62 -1.25
C ASN A 22 -1.54 6.58 -1.16
N ASN A 23 -2.11 6.15 -0.04
CA ASN A 23 -3.56 6.16 0.17
C ASN A 23 -4.09 7.59 0.26
N SER A 24 -5.25 7.86 -0.34
CA SER A 24 -5.86 9.19 -0.38
C SER A 24 -6.79 9.50 0.79
N VAL A 25 -7.20 8.46 1.52
CA VAL A 25 -8.22 8.53 2.56
C VAL A 25 -7.58 8.44 3.93
N GLY A 26 -7.97 9.33 4.84
CA GLY A 26 -7.61 9.25 6.25
C GLY A 26 -7.92 10.53 7.02
N PRO A 27 -8.03 10.46 8.36
CA PRO A 27 -8.04 11.64 9.19
C PRO A 27 -6.74 12.41 8.99
N CYS A 28 -6.81 13.74 9.13
CA CYS A 28 -5.67 14.61 8.94
C CYS A 28 -5.76 15.78 9.92
N GLU A 29 -5.02 15.70 11.02
CA GLU A 29 -5.06 16.71 12.07
C GLU A 29 -4.49 18.04 11.56
N TYR A 30 -3.51 17.97 10.64
CA TYR A 30 -2.73 19.14 10.22
C TYR A 30 -3.09 19.68 8.82
N CYS A 31 -4.17 19.19 8.20
CA CYS A 31 -4.61 19.65 6.89
C CYS A 31 -4.99 21.13 6.84
N SER A 32 -5.36 21.73 7.98
CA SER A 32 -5.56 23.16 8.10
C SER A 32 -4.31 23.98 7.77
N SER A 33 -3.11 23.40 7.88
CA SER A 33 -1.85 24.06 7.50
C SER A 33 -1.75 24.31 5.99
N CYS A 34 -2.55 23.65 5.16
CA CYS A 34 -2.55 23.85 3.71
C CYS A 34 -3.04 25.23 3.26
N VAL A 35 -3.69 25.99 4.14
CA VAL A 35 -4.21 27.33 3.81
C VAL A 35 -3.10 28.36 3.57
N VAL A 36 -1.88 28.10 4.05
CA VAL A 36 -0.71 28.98 3.88
C VAL A 36 -0.11 28.94 2.47
N ALA A 37 -0.52 27.96 1.66
CA ALA A 37 -0.10 27.85 0.27
C ALA A 37 -0.66 29.01 -0.58
N ASN A 38 -0.02 29.26 -1.72
CA ASN A 38 -0.38 30.31 -2.66
C ASN A 38 -1.85 30.22 -3.10
N GLU A 39 -2.54 31.37 -3.11
CA GLU A 39 -3.97 31.46 -3.41
C GLU A 39 -4.34 30.92 -4.80
N GLN A 40 -3.43 31.00 -5.77
CA GLN A 40 -3.60 30.51 -7.14
C GLN A 40 -3.73 28.98 -7.23
N VAL A 41 -3.20 28.24 -6.25
CA VAL A 41 -3.25 26.76 -6.26
C VAL A 41 -3.94 26.19 -5.03
N ARG A 42 -3.96 26.88 -3.88
CA ARG A 42 -4.46 26.30 -2.61
C ARG A 42 -5.91 25.81 -2.68
N ASN A 43 -6.71 26.42 -3.56
CA ASN A 43 -8.12 26.09 -3.74
C ASN A 43 -8.37 25.05 -4.84
N GLU A 44 -7.36 24.76 -5.66
CA GLU A 44 -7.45 23.77 -6.71
C GLU A 44 -7.62 22.36 -6.13
N PRO A 45 -8.55 21.54 -6.66
CA PRO A 45 -8.79 20.19 -6.14
C PRO A 45 -7.53 19.31 -6.10
N TRP A 46 -6.70 19.38 -7.14
CA TRP A 46 -5.47 18.58 -7.24
C TRP A 46 -4.45 18.98 -6.15
N PHE A 47 -4.32 20.28 -5.86
CA PHE A 47 -3.38 20.75 -4.84
C PHE A 47 -3.90 20.42 -3.44
N LYS A 48 -5.20 20.60 -3.18
CA LYS A 48 -5.82 20.20 -1.91
C LYS A 48 -5.55 18.73 -1.61
N PHE A 49 -5.75 17.86 -2.59
CA PHE A 49 -5.49 16.44 -2.44
C PHE A 49 -4.03 16.16 -2.07
N VAL A 50 -3.08 16.71 -2.82
CA VAL A 50 -1.64 16.50 -2.57
C VAL A 50 -1.21 17.10 -1.23
N CYS A 51 -1.69 18.31 -0.91
CA CYS A 51 -1.34 18.97 0.34
C CYS A 51 -1.90 18.23 1.56
N TYR A 52 -3.14 17.74 1.48
CA TYR A 52 -3.76 16.99 2.57
C TYR A 52 -3.06 15.65 2.78
N GLN A 53 -2.75 14.96 1.68
CA GLN A 53 -1.97 13.73 1.71
C GLN A 53 -0.58 13.98 2.32
N PHE A 54 0.08 15.08 1.94
CA PHE A 54 1.35 15.49 2.50
C PHE A 54 1.27 15.76 4.01
N ALA A 55 0.31 16.57 4.47
CA ALA A 55 0.16 16.92 5.89
C ALA A 55 -0.06 15.68 6.76
N ARG A 56 -0.91 14.75 6.31
CA ARG A 56 -1.13 13.47 6.98
C ARG A 56 0.12 12.57 6.94
N ASN A 57 0.85 12.56 5.84
CA ASN A 57 2.07 11.76 5.72
C ASN A 57 3.17 12.27 6.66
N VAL A 58 3.29 13.59 6.86
CA VAL A 58 4.19 14.18 7.87
C VAL A 58 3.81 13.70 9.27
N GLU A 59 2.53 13.81 9.64
CA GLU A 59 2.01 13.34 10.94
C GLU A 59 2.36 11.87 11.18
N TYR A 60 2.06 11.02 10.20
CA TYR A 60 2.29 9.59 10.29
C TYR A 60 3.78 9.25 10.44
N ILE A 61 4.64 9.85 9.61
CA ILE A 61 6.08 9.60 9.62
C ILE A 61 6.71 10.05 10.94
N TYR A 62 6.36 11.24 11.44
CA TYR A 62 6.89 11.71 12.71
C TYR A 62 6.42 10.85 13.88
N GLY A 63 5.17 10.39 13.84
CA GLY A 63 4.66 9.41 14.80
C GLY A 63 5.50 8.13 14.85
N LEU A 64 5.87 7.58 13.69
CA LEU A 64 6.74 6.39 13.59
C LEU A 64 8.16 6.68 14.13
N ILE A 65 8.73 7.82 13.79
CA ILE A 65 10.07 8.21 14.25
C ILE A 65 10.09 8.39 15.76
N ARG A 66 9.02 8.94 16.34
CA ARG A 66 8.87 9.09 17.79
C ARG A 66 8.84 7.75 18.51
N ILE A 67 8.23 6.73 17.90
CA ILE A 67 8.18 5.37 18.46
C ILE A 67 9.57 4.73 18.40
N ASN A 68 10.32 4.93 17.32
CA ASN A 68 11.67 4.40 17.18
C ASN A 68 12.57 5.36 16.38
N THR A 69 13.40 6.10 17.12
CA THR A 69 14.30 7.12 16.57
C THR A 69 15.41 6.53 15.70
N GLY A 70 15.72 5.24 15.87
CA GLY A 70 16.69 4.52 15.03
C GLY A 70 16.28 4.45 13.57
N PHE A 71 14.98 4.60 13.26
CA PHE A 71 14.48 4.65 11.88
C PHE A 71 14.37 6.07 11.32
N LYS A 72 14.79 7.12 12.05
CA LYS A 72 14.62 8.53 11.64
C LYS A 72 15.08 8.77 10.21
N GLU A 73 16.34 8.47 9.92
CA GLU A 73 16.93 8.69 8.60
C GLU A 73 16.10 7.98 7.51
N LYS A 74 15.78 6.71 7.72
CA LYS A 74 14.99 5.91 6.79
C LYS A 74 13.61 6.54 6.53
N ARG A 75 12.85 6.83 7.59
CA ARG A 75 11.49 7.39 7.44
C ARG A 75 11.51 8.76 6.78
N CYS A 76 12.50 9.59 7.10
CA CYS A 76 12.69 10.89 6.45
C CYS A 76 13.06 10.77 4.97
N ASN A 77 13.92 9.81 4.60
CA ASN A 77 14.24 9.51 3.21
C ASN A 77 13.01 9.03 2.44
N THR A 78 12.19 8.16 3.04
CA THR A 78 10.92 7.70 2.45
C THR A 78 9.95 8.87 2.21
N LEU A 79 9.78 9.76 3.19
CA LEU A 79 8.93 10.95 3.05
C LEU A 79 9.48 11.88 1.96
N SER A 80 10.78 12.14 1.95
CA SER A 80 11.44 13.00 0.97
C SER A 80 11.25 12.49 -0.45
N TYR A 81 11.51 11.19 -0.68
CA TYR A 81 11.25 10.55 -1.96
C TYR A 81 9.79 10.69 -2.38
N TRP A 82 8.85 10.43 -1.48
CA TRP A 82 7.42 10.51 -1.78
C TRP A 82 7.01 11.92 -2.23
N ILE A 83 7.51 12.97 -1.56
CA ILE A 83 7.26 14.36 -1.94
C ILE A 83 7.80 14.61 -3.35
N HIS A 84 9.04 14.22 -3.64
CA HIS A 84 9.62 14.45 -4.96
C HIS A 84 8.87 13.71 -6.06
N ASP A 85 8.51 12.44 -5.85
CA ASP A 85 7.75 11.66 -6.81
C ASP A 85 6.40 12.31 -7.12
N LYS A 86 5.66 12.72 -6.07
CA LYS A 86 4.37 13.43 -6.25
C LYS A 86 4.52 14.75 -6.97
N VAL A 87 5.49 15.56 -6.57
CA VAL A 87 5.75 16.86 -7.20
C VAL A 87 6.14 16.65 -8.66
N THR A 88 7.07 15.74 -8.96
CA THR A 88 7.49 15.43 -10.33
C THR A 88 6.31 14.97 -11.20
N ASN A 89 5.44 14.12 -10.66
CA ASN A 89 4.22 13.70 -11.35
C ASN A 89 3.26 14.86 -11.63
N ILE A 90 3.20 15.87 -10.76
CA ILE A 90 2.44 17.11 -11.02
C ILE A 90 3.07 17.91 -12.16
N TYR A 91 4.38 18.12 -12.13
CA TYR A 91 5.11 18.87 -13.16
C TYR A 91 5.02 18.21 -14.54
N ASN A 92 5.01 16.88 -14.58
CA ASN A 92 4.94 16.09 -15.81
C ASN A 92 3.52 15.89 -16.35
N ASN A 93 2.49 16.28 -15.59
CA ASN A 93 1.10 16.11 -16.00
C ASN A 93 0.57 17.37 -16.72
N PRO A 94 0.34 17.32 -18.04
CA PRO A 94 -0.10 18.49 -18.81
C PRO A 94 -1.52 18.95 -18.44
N SER A 95 -2.33 18.12 -17.75
CA SER A 95 -3.67 18.52 -17.32
C SER A 95 -3.66 19.47 -16.12
N ILE A 96 -2.55 19.54 -15.39
CA ILE A 96 -2.44 20.35 -14.17
C ILE A 96 -2.01 21.77 -14.50
N LYS A 97 -2.94 22.72 -14.33
CA LYS A 97 -2.69 24.15 -14.50
C LYS A 97 -2.19 24.77 -13.20
N ARG A 98 -0.87 24.74 -13.01
CA ARG A 98 -0.19 25.35 -11.86
C ARG A 98 0.22 26.82 -12.06
N GLY A 99 0.12 27.32 -13.29
CA GLY A 99 0.68 28.63 -13.66
C GLY A 99 2.19 28.71 -13.36
N ASN A 100 2.62 29.83 -12.80
CA ASN A 100 4.02 30.05 -12.38
C ASN A 100 4.28 29.61 -10.93
N VAL A 101 3.32 28.96 -10.28
CA VAL A 101 3.47 28.54 -8.88
C VAL A 101 4.44 27.37 -8.79
N ASN A 102 5.41 27.53 -7.90
CA ASN A 102 6.37 26.49 -7.60
C ASN A 102 5.87 25.58 -6.48
N ILE A 103 5.52 24.35 -6.84
CA ILE A 103 4.82 23.42 -5.94
C ILE A 103 5.70 22.99 -4.77
N ILE A 104 7.02 22.80 -4.97
CA ILE A 104 7.90 22.39 -3.86
C ILE A 104 7.99 23.51 -2.81
N THR A 105 8.02 24.77 -3.24
CA THR A 105 8.01 25.92 -2.34
C THR A 105 6.73 25.96 -1.52
N GLU A 106 5.58 25.69 -2.13
CA GLU A 106 4.30 25.66 -1.41
C GLU A 106 4.21 24.50 -0.41
N ILE A 107 4.69 23.30 -0.76
CA ILE A 107 4.77 22.16 0.17
C ILE A 107 5.72 22.49 1.34
N LEU A 108 6.87 23.14 1.08
CA LEU A 108 7.80 23.56 2.12
C LEU A 108 7.19 24.60 3.07
N LYS A 109 6.33 25.50 2.60
CA LYS A 109 5.58 26.42 3.49
C LYS A 109 4.66 25.66 4.42
N VAL A 110 3.91 24.69 3.89
CA VAL A 110 3.01 23.85 4.68
C VAL A 110 3.80 23.04 5.72
N TRP A 111 4.94 22.46 5.34
CA TRP A 111 5.83 21.78 6.29
C TRP A 111 6.30 22.67 7.43
N LYS A 112 6.77 23.89 7.12
CA LYS A 112 7.20 24.88 8.12
C LYS A 112 6.06 25.23 9.07
N GLU A 113 4.85 25.39 8.55
CA GLU A 113 3.65 25.67 9.32
C GLU A 113 3.29 24.52 10.28
N ILE A 114 3.33 23.28 9.79
CA ILE A 114 3.09 22.08 10.61
C ILE A 114 4.11 22.03 11.75
N ASN A 115 5.39 22.19 11.45
CA ASN A 115 6.44 22.05 12.46
C ASN A 115 6.44 23.18 13.48
N SER A 116 6.24 24.43 13.04
CA SER A 116 6.24 25.59 13.95
C SER A 116 5.08 25.53 14.95
N LYS A 117 3.92 25.04 14.52
CA LYS A 117 2.70 24.99 15.34
C LYS A 117 2.57 23.72 16.17
N LYS A 118 3.04 22.57 15.66
CA LYS A 118 2.66 21.24 16.19
C LYS A 118 3.84 20.40 16.68
N PHE A 119 5.03 20.60 16.11
CA PHE A 119 6.22 19.79 16.41
C PHE A 119 7.39 20.63 16.94
N LYS A 120 7.13 21.82 17.47
CA LYS A 120 8.17 22.71 17.97
C LYS A 120 9.10 21.97 18.95
N ASP A 121 10.40 22.15 18.75
CA ASP A 121 11.49 21.62 19.58
C ASP A 121 11.59 20.09 19.67
N ARG A 122 10.98 19.35 18.73
CA ARG A 122 11.07 17.89 18.71
C ARG A 122 12.21 17.37 17.84
N SER A 123 12.79 16.24 18.24
CA SER A 123 13.88 15.57 17.53
C SER A 123 13.41 14.59 16.45
N ASP A 124 12.12 14.31 16.35
CA ASP A 124 11.48 13.42 15.37
C ASP A 124 11.20 14.09 14.01
N ILE A 125 11.57 15.37 13.86
CA ILE A 125 11.37 16.16 12.65
C ILE A 125 12.33 15.73 11.55
N CYS A 126 11.80 15.55 10.33
CA CYS A 126 12.57 15.35 9.12
C CYS A 126 12.95 16.67 8.48
N GLU A 127 14.18 16.81 8.04
CA GLU A 127 14.55 17.86 7.09
C GLU A 127 13.96 17.50 5.73
N LEU A 128 13.13 18.39 5.21
CA LEU A 128 12.55 18.18 3.89
C LEU A 128 13.49 18.65 2.79
N PRO A 129 13.39 18.02 1.61
CA PRO A 129 14.22 18.38 0.49
C PRO A 129 13.96 19.82 0.01
N THR A 130 15.04 20.51 -0.33
CA THR A 130 15.03 21.79 -1.04
C THR A 130 14.93 21.56 -2.55
N GLU A 131 14.74 22.63 -3.32
CA GLU A 131 14.82 22.56 -4.79
C GLU A 131 16.14 21.97 -5.28
N GLU A 132 17.26 22.28 -4.63
CA GLU A 132 18.56 21.75 -5.04
C GLU A 132 18.71 20.27 -4.75
N SER A 133 18.11 19.78 -3.65
CA SER A 133 18.10 18.35 -3.36
C SER A 133 17.11 17.56 -4.24
N THR A 134 16.30 18.23 -5.08
CA THR A 134 15.40 17.56 -6.05
C THR A 134 16.12 16.94 -7.25
N LYS A 135 17.40 17.27 -7.48
CA LYS A 135 18.06 17.00 -8.76
C LYS A 135 18.32 15.51 -9.08
N ASP A 136 18.17 14.60 -8.11
CA ASP A 136 18.44 13.18 -8.32
C ASP A 136 17.34 12.26 -7.75
N LEU A 137 16.13 12.39 -8.30
CA LEU A 137 14.99 11.52 -7.98
C LEU A 137 15.32 10.04 -8.20
N ASN A 138 16.13 9.72 -9.23
CA ASN A 138 16.53 8.35 -9.53
C ASN A 138 17.36 7.76 -8.39
N LYS A 139 18.34 8.49 -7.86
CA LYS A 139 19.10 8.08 -6.67
C LYS A 139 18.22 7.90 -5.45
N MET A 140 17.28 8.82 -5.20
CA MET A 140 16.35 8.68 -4.09
C MET A 140 15.49 7.42 -4.23
N LYS A 141 15.01 7.14 -5.45
CA LYS A 141 14.24 5.93 -5.78
C LYS A 141 15.05 4.67 -5.49
N ARG A 142 16.30 4.60 -5.98
CA ARG A 142 17.21 3.47 -5.75
C ARG A 142 17.46 3.25 -4.25
N LYS A 143 17.85 4.31 -3.53
CA LYS A 143 18.07 4.24 -2.08
C LYS A 143 16.85 3.76 -1.32
N LYS A 144 15.67 4.23 -1.70
CA LYS A 144 14.41 3.77 -1.11
C LYS A 144 14.17 2.29 -1.37
N ILE A 145 14.28 1.84 -2.62
CA ILE A 145 14.10 0.42 -2.98
C ILE A 145 15.04 -0.48 -2.17
N MET A 146 16.32 -0.10 -2.09
CA MET A 146 17.32 -0.84 -1.32
C MET A 146 17.03 -0.84 0.18
N SER A 147 16.69 0.33 0.73
CA SER A 147 16.34 0.45 2.14
C SER A 147 15.10 -0.39 2.51
N ASP A 148 14.06 -0.37 1.66
CA ASP A 148 12.83 -1.15 1.85
C ASP A 148 13.08 -2.65 1.84
N TYR A 149 13.90 -3.13 0.90
CA TYR A 149 14.31 -4.54 0.86
C TYR A 149 15.00 -4.95 2.17
N CYS A 150 15.98 -4.16 2.63
CA CYS A 150 16.74 -4.44 3.83
C CYS A 150 15.89 -4.46 5.12
N GLU A 151 14.82 -3.67 5.22
CA GLU A 151 13.91 -3.69 6.39
C GLU A 151 12.95 -4.87 6.37
N ASP A 152 12.32 -5.16 5.23
CA ASP A 152 11.34 -6.24 5.15
C ASP A 152 12.01 -7.64 5.15
N TYR A 153 13.33 -7.72 4.96
CA TYR A 153 14.05 -8.97 4.77
C TYR A 153 13.91 -9.96 5.92
N ASP A 154 14.04 -9.53 7.17
CA ASP A 154 14.01 -10.46 8.31
C ASP A 154 12.62 -11.09 8.50
N GLU A 155 11.55 -10.31 8.27
CA GLU A 155 10.17 -10.82 8.30
C GLU A 155 9.88 -11.75 7.11
N LEU A 156 10.40 -11.42 5.93
CA LEU A 156 10.34 -12.31 4.76
C LEU A 156 11.08 -13.61 5.02
N ARG A 157 12.27 -13.57 5.63
CA ARG A 157 13.02 -14.77 6.04
C ARG A 157 12.18 -15.64 6.95
N ILE A 158 11.59 -15.07 8.00
CA ILE A 158 10.75 -15.81 8.95
C ILE A 158 9.57 -16.45 8.21
N SER A 159 8.86 -15.67 7.40
CA SER A 159 7.71 -16.13 6.64
C SER A 159 8.06 -17.27 5.67
N LEU A 160 9.24 -17.23 5.07
CA LEU A 160 9.67 -18.20 4.06
C LEU A 160 10.36 -19.46 4.62
N THR A 161 10.92 -19.39 5.83
CA THR A 161 11.72 -20.50 6.41
C THR A 161 11.03 -21.25 7.55
N LYS A 162 9.96 -20.67 8.12
CA LYS A 162 9.18 -21.31 9.20
C LYS A 162 8.39 -22.52 8.67
N PRO A 163 8.31 -23.62 9.43
CA PRO A 163 7.38 -24.71 9.11
C PRO A 163 5.93 -24.21 9.15
N TYR A 164 5.16 -24.51 8.10
CA TYR A 164 3.72 -24.24 8.01
C TYR A 164 3.31 -22.74 8.00
N THR A 165 3.96 -21.92 7.16
CA THR A 165 3.51 -20.56 6.90
C THR A 165 2.29 -20.54 5.98
N THR A 166 1.18 -19.96 6.43
CA THR A 166 0.05 -19.62 5.56
C THR A 166 0.46 -18.54 4.56
N ASN A 167 -0.01 -18.65 3.31
CA ASN A 167 0.31 -17.69 2.24
C ASN A 167 1.80 -17.63 1.85
N CYS A 168 2.55 -18.72 2.07
CA CYS A 168 3.99 -18.81 1.77
C CYS A 168 4.31 -18.36 0.32
N ASN A 169 3.48 -18.76 -0.64
CA ASN A 169 3.60 -18.37 -2.04
C ASN A 169 3.55 -16.84 -2.26
N ILE A 170 2.71 -16.12 -1.51
CA ILE A 170 2.62 -14.65 -1.61
C ILE A 170 3.93 -13.99 -1.16
N TYR A 171 4.50 -14.47 -0.06
CA TYR A 171 5.79 -13.98 0.41
C TYR A 171 6.92 -14.36 -0.54
N TYR A 172 6.86 -15.55 -1.14
CA TYR A 172 7.90 -16.04 -2.04
C TYR A 172 7.93 -15.21 -3.32
N ASP A 173 6.77 -14.98 -3.94
CA ASP A 173 6.64 -14.16 -5.14
C ASP A 173 7.10 -12.73 -4.88
N TYR A 174 6.64 -12.12 -3.78
CA TYR A 174 7.07 -10.79 -3.39
C TYR A 174 8.58 -10.74 -3.15
N PHE A 175 9.14 -11.64 -2.33
CA PHE A 175 10.58 -11.66 -2.04
C PHE A 175 11.41 -11.82 -3.32
N LYS A 176 11.02 -12.72 -4.22
CA LYS A 176 11.72 -12.93 -5.50
C LYS A 176 11.73 -11.67 -6.37
N GLU A 177 10.58 -10.98 -6.48
CA GLU A 177 10.49 -9.70 -7.21
C GLU A 177 11.40 -8.64 -6.58
N ARG A 178 11.34 -8.46 -5.25
CA ARG A 178 12.14 -7.46 -4.54
C ARG A 178 13.64 -7.78 -4.56
N PHE A 179 13.99 -9.05 -4.44
CA PHE A 179 15.38 -9.53 -4.50
C PHE A 179 16.03 -9.21 -5.85
N LEU A 180 15.32 -9.47 -6.96
CA LEU A 180 15.84 -9.18 -8.29
C LEU A 180 16.06 -7.68 -8.49
N GLU A 181 15.07 -6.86 -8.11
CA GLU A 181 15.17 -5.39 -8.21
C GLU A 181 16.30 -4.85 -7.32
N PHE A 182 16.41 -5.34 -6.08
CA PHE A 182 17.48 -4.97 -5.16
C PHE A 182 18.86 -5.32 -5.71
N ARG A 183 19.05 -6.57 -6.14
CA ARG A 183 20.32 -7.08 -6.67
C ARG A 183 20.80 -6.26 -7.86
N GLU A 184 19.91 -5.97 -8.81
CA GLU A 184 20.23 -5.18 -10.00
C GLU A 184 20.74 -3.79 -9.61
N ILE A 185 20.00 -3.10 -8.75
CA ILE A 185 20.35 -1.76 -8.28
C ILE A 185 21.66 -1.77 -7.46
N ALA A 186 21.81 -2.71 -6.52
CA ALA A 186 22.95 -2.77 -5.64
C ALA A 186 24.25 -3.18 -6.37
N ALA A 187 24.14 -3.98 -7.43
CA ALA A 187 25.28 -4.31 -8.28
C ALA A 187 25.83 -3.09 -9.02
N GLU A 188 24.96 -2.24 -9.57
CA GLU A 188 25.37 -1.01 -10.26
C GLU A 188 25.75 0.12 -9.30
N HIS A 189 25.08 0.20 -8.15
CA HIS A 189 25.20 1.31 -7.20
C HIS A 189 25.66 0.87 -5.81
N ASN A 190 26.67 -0.01 -5.74
CA ASN A 190 27.14 -0.59 -4.49
C ASN A 190 27.53 0.44 -3.42
N ALA A 191 28.19 1.54 -3.82
CA ALA A 191 28.54 2.61 -2.88
C ALA A 191 27.30 3.30 -2.28
N GLU A 192 26.20 3.40 -3.03
CA GLU A 192 24.93 3.91 -2.50
C GLU A 192 24.31 2.90 -1.53
N CYS A 193 24.38 1.61 -1.84
CA CYS A 193 23.88 0.52 -1.00
C CYS A 193 24.60 0.49 0.37
N LEU A 194 25.94 0.50 0.35
CA LEU A 194 26.77 0.47 1.57
C LEU A 194 26.53 1.69 2.48
N GLY A 195 26.10 2.81 1.90
CA GLY A 195 25.72 4.01 2.64
C GLY A 195 24.35 3.96 3.31
N ILE A 196 23.56 2.90 3.12
CA ILE A 196 22.24 2.75 3.76
C ILE A 196 22.40 2.01 5.09
N SER A 197 21.95 2.66 6.17
CA SER A 197 21.97 2.08 7.51
C SER A 197 21.29 0.70 7.56
N ASN A 198 21.93 -0.25 8.24
CA ASN A 198 21.51 -1.65 8.40
C ASN A 198 21.35 -2.45 7.08
N CYS A 199 21.89 -1.95 5.97
CA CYS A 199 21.77 -2.59 4.66
C CYS A 199 23.11 -3.18 4.16
N SER A 200 24.24 -2.86 4.80
CA SER A 200 25.60 -3.23 4.35
C SER A 200 25.78 -4.73 4.09
N ARG A 201 25.29 -5.61 4.98
CA ARG A 201 25.38 -7.07 4.82
C ARG A 201 24.75 -7.57 3.51
N PHE A 202 23.73 -6.86 3.03
CA PHE A 202 23.02 -7.22 1.81
C PHE A 202 23.72 -6.73 0.55
N CYS A 203 24.56 -5.70 0.64
CA CYS A 203 25.29 -5.17 -0.50
C CYS A 203 26.42 -6.11 -0.96
N GLU A 204 26.98 -6.88 -0.02
CA GLU A 204 28.02 -7.88 -0.29
C GLU A 204 27.43 -9.25 -0.64
N ASN A 205 26.34 -9.62 0.04
CA ASN A 205 25.57 -10.82 -0.27
C ASN A 205 24.08 -10.48 -0.28
N TYR A 206 23.47 -10.40 -1.47
CA TYR A 206 22.10 -9.90 -1.64
C TYR A 206 21.01 -10.77 -0.98
N ASP A 207 21.28 -12.06 -0.76
CA ASP A 207 20.44 -13.01 -0.02
C ASP A 207 21.32 -13.73 1.02
N PRO A 208 21.68 -13.06 2.13
CA PRO A 208 22.65 -13.57 3.09
C PRO A 208 22.25 -14.90 3.74
N ASP A 209 20.96 -15.22 3.72
CA ASP A 209 20.43 -16.44 4.31
C ASP A 209 20.07 -17.50 3.26
N ASP A 210 20.35 -17.28 1.98
CA ASP A 210 19.92 -18.14 0.86
C ASP A 210 18.41 -18.49 0.95
N ILE A 211 17.57 -17.50 1.29
CA ILE A 211 16.14 -17.67 1.54
C ILE A 211 15.45 -18.36 0.38
N LEU A 212 15.80 -18.04 -0.88
CA LEU A 212 15.18 -18.70 -2.04
C LEU A 212 15.41 -20.21 -2.05
N LYS A 213 16.59 -20.67 -1.59
CA LYS A 213 16.96 -22.09 -1.52
C LYS A 213 16.42 -22.77 -0.27
N LYS A 214 16.38 -22.04 0.86
CA LYS A 214 15.92 -22.56 2.17
C LYS A 214 14.41 -22.43 2.36
N SER A 215 13.71 -21.78 1.43
CA SER A 215 12.28 -21.60 1.49
C SER A 215 11.58 -22.95 1.64
N LYS A 216 10.66 -23.02 2.59
CA LYS A 216 9.79 -24.19 2.81
C LYS A 216 8.44 -24.04 2.12
N CYS A 217 8.29 -23.02 1.26
CA CYS A 217 7.10 -22.91 0.45
C CYS A 217 7.07 -24.08 -0.54
N GLU A 218 5.94 -24.75 -0.65
CA GLU A 218 5.66 -25.57 -1.83
C GLU A 218 5.57 -24.62 -3.02
N VAL A 219 6.70 -24.41 -3.70
CA VAL A 219 6.73 -23.63 -4.92
C VAL A 219 6.09 -24.49 -5.99
N ILE A 220 4.82 -24.24 -6.29
CA ILE A 220 4.24 -24.68 -7.56
C ILE A 220 4.92 -23.79 -8.61
N GLU A 221 6.10 -24.20 -9.06
CA GLU A 221 6.68 -23.66 -10.29
C GLU A 221 5.70 -24.00 -11.41
N ILE A 222 4.83 -23.05 -11.76
CA ILE A 222 4.23 -23.05 -13.08
C ILE A 222 5.42 -22.86 -14.01
N LEU A 223 5.97 -23.97 -14.50
CA LEU A 223 7.08 -24.04 -15.43
C LEU A 223 6.89 -22.95 -16.48
N LYS A 224 7.72 -21.91 -16.40
CA LYS A 224 7.89 -20.90 -17.47
C LYS A 224 8.49 -21.51 -18.75
N GLU A 225 8.64 -22.84 -18.80
CA GLU A 225 9.16 -23.60 -19.95
C GLU A 225 8.09 -24.18 -20.87
N LYS A 226 6.82 -23.78 -20.76
CA LYS A 226 5.90 -23.89 -21.91
C LYS A 226 5.60 -22.51 -22.47
N LYS A 227 6.11 -22.31 -23.68
CA LYS A 227 5.84 -21.20 -24.59
C LYS A 227 4.35 -20.82 -24.55
N GLU A 228 4.17 -19.50 -24.63
CA GLU A 228 2.97 -18.77 -25.02
C GLU A 228 1.85 -18.70 -23.98
N TYR A 229 1.48 -17.44 -23.70
CA TYR A 229 0.17 -17.08 -23.20
C TYR A 229 -0.89 -17.95 -23.88
N ILE A 230 -1.51 -18.83 -23.09
CA ILE A 230 -2.65 -19.62 -23.51
C ILE A 230 -3.68 -18.61 -24.03
N LYS A 231 -4.09 -18.74 -25.30
CA LYS A 231 -5.14 -17.86 -25.85
C LYS A 231 -6.39 -18.02 -24.99
N LYS A 232 -7.16 -16.94 -24.84
CA LYS A 232 -8.39 -16.94 -24.02
C LYS A 232 -9.27 -18.16 -24.31
N ASP A 233 -9.36 -18.54 -25.58
CA ASP A 233 -10.16 -19.65 -26.07
C ASP A 233 -9.68 -21.03 -25.54
N GLU A 234 -8.37 -21.21 -25.36
CA GLU A 234 -7.81 -22.42 -24.74
C GLU A 234 -8.01 -22.41 -23.22
N CYS A 235 -7.94 -21.24 -22.58
CA CYS A 235 -8.28 -21.09 -21.15
C CYS A 235 -9.75 -21.43 -20.92
N ASP A 236 -10.65 -20.95 -21.78
CA ASP A 236 -12.08 -21.20 -21.71
C ASP A 236 -12.39 -22.69 -21.98
N ALA A 237 -11.67 -23.32 -22.91
CA ALA A 237 -11.79 -24.75 -23.19
C ALA A 237 -11.31 -25.63 -22.02
N LEU A 238 -10.19 -25.29 -21.38
CA LEU A 238 -9.69 -25.98 -20.18
C LEU A 238 -10.65 -25.79 -19.00
N THR A 239 -11.19 -24.58 -18.83
CA THR A 239 -12.20 -24.28 -17.82
C THR A 239 -13.47 -25.10 -18.05
N GLN A 240 -13.98 -25.17 -19.27
CA GLN A 240 -15.14 -26.01 -19.62
C GLN A 240 -14.87 -27.49 -19.40
N ARG A 241 -13.67 -27.98 -19.71
CA ARG A 241 -13.28 -29.37 -19.47
C ARG A 241 -13.26 -29.70 -17.99
N ALA A 242 -12.65 -28.85 -17.16
CA ALA A 242 -12.64 -29.00 -15.71
C ALA A 242 -14.06 -28.97 -15.12
N VAL A 243 -14.92 -28.07 -15.61
CA VAL A 243 -16.35 -28.02 -15.21
C VAL A 243 -17.10 -29.28 -15.65
N SER A 244 -16.76 -29.87 -16.80
CA SER A 244 -17.39 -31.10 -17.29
C SER A 244 -16.90 -32.38 -16.59
N GLU A 245 -15.66 -32.39 -16.11
CA GLU A 245 -15.06 -33.50 -15.35
C GLU A 245 -15.51 -33.47 -13.88
N VAL A 246 -15.83 -32.30 -13.34
CA VAL A 246 -16.56 -32.15 -12.08
C VAL A 246 -18.03 -32.52 -12.31
N LYS A 247 -18.30 -33.82 -12.40
CA LYS A 247 -19.64 -34.39 -12.19
C LYS A 247 -20.03 -34.17 -10.73
N ILE A 248 -20.50 -32.97 -10.40
CA ILE A 248 -21.43 -32.81 -9.28
C ILE A 248 -22.75 -33.36 -9.82
N GLU A 249 -23.11 -34.59 -9.44
CA GLU A 249 -24.50 -35.01 -9.53
C GLU A 249 -25.31 -34.04 -8.66
N PRO A 250 -26.21 -33.22 -9.24
CA PRO A 250 -27.14 -32.49 -8.43
C PRO A 250 -28.10 -33.53 -7.87
N LYS A 251 -27.99 -33.83 -6.57
CA LYS A 251 -29.19 -34.28 -5.86
C LYS A 251 -30.18 -33.14 -5.99
N GLU A 252 -31.19 -33.31 -6.85
CA GLU A 252 -32.35 -32.45 -6.87
C GLU A 252 -32.95 -32.46 -5.47
N LEU A 253 -32.60 -31.42 -4.69
CA LEU A 253 -33.35 -31.06 -3.50
C LEU A 253 -34.68 -30.53 -4.04
N PRO A 254 -35.82 -31.16 -3.71
CA PRO A 254 -37.11 -30.66 -4.16
C PRO A 254 -37.25 -29.23 -3.63
N ASN A 255 -37.54 -28.29 -4.53
CA ASN A 255 -37.86 -26.91 -4.16
C ASN A 255 -38.95 -26.96 -3.08
N PRO A 256 -38.72 -26.44 -1.87
CA PRO A 256 -39.78 -26.38 -0.89
C PRO A 256 -40.79 -25.35 -1.41
N GLU A 257 -41.94 -25.84 -1.85
CA GLU A 257 -43.09 -24.98 -2.13
C GLU A 257 -43.37 -24.13 -0.88
N PHE A 258 -43.59 -22.84 -1.09
CA PHE A 258 -43.92 -21.88 -0.04
C PHE A 258 -45.25 -22.31 0.62
N THR A 259 -45.16 -23.05 1.72
CA THR A 259 -46.31 -23.48 2.51
C THR A 259 -46.48 -22.58 3.73
N PHE A 260 -47.71 -22.41 4.21
CA PHE A 260 -48.05 -21.57 5.36
C PHE A 260 -47.37 -21.97 6.69
N SER A 261 -46.62 -23.08 6.71
CA SER A 261 -45.81 -23.55 7.84
C SER A 261 -44.34 -23.08 7.77
N ASP A 262 -43.92 -22.38 6.72
CA ASP A 262 -42.55 -21.87 6.62
C ASP A 262 -42.35 -20.71 7.61
N ASN A 263 -41.32 -20.83 8.46
CA ASN A 263 -40.92 -19.78 9.41
C ASN A 263 -40.70 -18.43 8.73
N ARG A 264 -40.33 -18.41 7.44
CA ARG A 264 -40.21 -17.18 6.65
C ARG A 264 -41.58 -16.52 6.39
N ALA A 265 -42.63 -17.29 6.14
CA ALA A 265 -43.99 -16.80 5.99
C ALA A 265 -44.56 -16.28 7.32
N ILE A 266 -44.25 -16.96 8.44
CA ILE A 266 -44.64 -16.52 9.79
C ILE A 266 -44.04 -15.15 10.13
N ILE A 267 -42.75 -14.94 9.83
CA ILE A 267 -42.08 -13.66 10.04
C ILE A 267 -42.72 -12.54 9.21
N LEU A 268 -43.06 -12.81 7.95
CA LEU A 268 -43.70 -11.82 7.07
C LEU A 268 -45.10 -11.43 7.56
N ILE A 269 -45.92 -12.42 7.99
CA ILE A 269 -47.25 -12.16 8.54
C ILE A 269 -47.16 -11.31 9.81
N LEU A 270 -46.20 -11.59 10.70
CA LEU A 270 -45.98 -10.81 11.91
C LEU A 270 -45.60 -9.37 11.61
N PHE A 271 -44.72 -9.12 10.64
CA PHE A 271 -44.35 -7.76 10.22
C PHE A 271 -45.53 -7.01 9.60
N SER A 272 -46.35 -7.68 8.79
CA SER A 272 -47.56 -7.07 8.21
C SER A 272 -48.58 -6.68 9.28
N LEU A 273 -48.83 -7.54 10.27
CA LEU A 273 -49.73 -7.24 11.39
C LEU A 273 -49.19 -6.10 12.27
N TRP A 274 -47.87 -6.05 12.48
CA TRP A 274 -47.22 -4.96 13.22
C TRP A 274 -47.36 -3.61 12.50
N GLY A 275 -47.20 -3.59 11.18
CA GLY A 275 -47.42 -2.40 10.36
C GLY A 275 -48.85 -1.88 10.46
N ILE A 276 -49.84 -2.78 10.39
CA ILE A 276 -51.26 -2.42 10.55
C ILE A 276 -51.54 -1.85 11.95
N PHE A 277 -51.01 -2.49 13.00
CA PHE A 277 -51.16 -2.02 14.39
C PHE A 277 -50.57 -0.62 14.59
N LEU A 278 -49.36 -0.35 14.08
CA LEU A 278 -48.78 0.99 14.10
C LEU A 278 -49.63 2.00 13.35
N THR A 279 -50.17 1.61 12.20
CA THR A 279 -51.02 2.49 11.39
C THR A 279 -52.28 2.92 12.16
N PHE A 280 -52.91 2.01 12.90
CA PHE A 280 -54.03 2.35 13.79
C PHE A 280 -53.62 3.23 14.97
N LEU A 281 -52.45 2.99 15.58
CA LEU A 281 -51.92 3.83 16.67
C LEU A 281 -51.67 5.28 16.26
N PHE A 282 -51.24 5.50 15.01
CA PHE A 282 -50.95 6.84 14.50
C PHE A 282 -52.15 7.54 13.85
N LEU A 283 -53.16 6.79 13.39
CA LEU A 283 -54.39 7.37 12.80
C LEU A 283 -55.53 7.59 13.80
N TYR A 284 -55.47 6.99 15.00
CA TYR A 284 -56.48 7.18 16.06
C TYR A 284 -56.02 8.18 17.13
N LYS A 285 -55.60 9.37 16.67
CA LYS A 285 -55.41 10.56 17.51
C LYS A 285 -56.38 11.65 17.07
#